data_AF-A0A557SRY9-F1
#
_entry.id   AF-A0A557SRY9-F1
#
_cell.length_a   1.000
_cell.length_b   1.000
_cell.length_c   1.000
_cell.angle_alpha   90.00
_cell.angle_beta   90.00
_cell.angle_gamma   90.00
#
_symmetry.space_group_name_H-M   'P 1'
#
loop_
_entity.id
_entity.type
_entity.pdbx_description
1 polymer ?
#
loop_
_entity_poly.entity_id
_entity_poly.type
_entity_poly.pdbx_seq_one_letter_code
_entity_poly.pdbx_strand_id
1 'polypeptide(L)'
;MREEKLKQYYDRKHSAEAGGGPDKVESQHSKGKLTTRERINLLLDPDTFTEIDRFVTHRGYDPDIKKYYGDGLVTGFGTISGRQVFICVYDFTVLGGSLEEMAGKKVSKVMEHALKGGCLIIGILELGGARIQEDVSFLDGYGDIFLKNAITSGVIAKINAGFGPSENNLRNFGLYRLSSLLIAYWNSKPIDTKIRYFCSILIIQVLRVLSYEASICISLLFTHPMINQRNEINEFI
;
A
#
# COMPACT_ATOMS: atom_id res chain seq x y z
N MET A 1 -15.87 -18.66 28.62
CA MET A 1 -15.84 -17.21 28.29
C MET A 1 -14.51 -16.73 27.70
N ARG A 2 -13.33 -17.00 28.30
CA ARG A 2 -12.04 -16.55 27.74
C ARG A 2 -11.69 -17.25 26.41
N GLU A 3 -11.81 -18.58 26.36
CA GLU A 3 -11.50 -19.39 25.17
C GLU A 3 -12.41 -19.05 23.99
N GLU A 4 -13.69 -18.80 24.26
CA GLU A 4 -14.66 -18.39 23.25
C GLU A 4 -14.33 -17.02 22.63
N LYS A 5 -13.95 -16.03 23.46
CA LYS A 5 -13.48 -14.72 22.97
C LYS A 5 -12.20 -14.84 22.14
N LEU A 6 -11.31 -15.75 22.54
CA LEU A 6 -10.07 -16.00 21.81
C LEU A 6 -10.35 -16.65 20.45
N LYS A 7 -11.25 -17.63 20.40
CA LYS A 7 -11.73 -18.23 19.15
C LYS A 7 -12.34 -17.17 18.22
N GLN A 8 -13.24 -16.33 18.73
CA GLN A 8 -13.84 -15.24 17.97
C GLN A 8 -12.79 -14.26 17.41
N TYR A 9 -11.74 -13.96 18.18
CA TYR A 9 -10.64 -13.13 17.70
C TYR A 9 -9.89 -13.78 16.53
N TYR A 10 -9.53 -15.05 16.63
CA TYR A 10 -8.84 -15.77 15.55
C TYR A 10 -9.73 -15.92 14.31
N ASP A 11 -11.02 -16.22 14.48
CA ASP A 11 -11.97 -16.32 13.37
C ASP A 11 -12.07 -14.99 12.60
N ARG A 12 -12.14 -13.85 13.33
CA ARG A 12 -12.13 -12.50 12.72
C ARG A 12 -10.78 -12.18 12.08
N LYS A 13 -9.68 -12.57 12.70
CA LYS A 13 -8.33 -12.37 12.17
C LYS A 13 -8.16 -13.10 10.84
N HIS A 14 -8.52 -14.38 10.78
CA HIS A 14 -8.48 -15.17 9.54
C HIS A 14 -9.38 -14.56 8.46
N SER A 15 -10.58 -14.10 8.83
CA SER A 15 -11.49 -13.44 7.88
C SER A 15 -10.90 -12.13 7.30
N ALA A 16 -10.19 -11.35 8.12
CA ALA A 16 -9.50 -10.14 7.67
C ALA A 16 -8.24 -10.44 6.85
N GLU A 17 -7.60 -11.58 7.09
CA GLU A 17 -6.42 -12.03 6.35
C GLU A 17 -6.77 -12.61 4.98
N ALA A 18 -7.97 -13.19 4.84
CA ALA A 18 -8.48 -13.74 3.59
C ALA A 18 -8.83 -12.68 2.53
N GLY A 19 -8.92 -11.40 2.90
CA GLY A 19 -9.24 -10.30 1.99
C GLY A 19 -10.56 -10.52 1.25
N GLY A 20 -10.52 -10.45 -0.08
CA GLY A 20 -11.66 -10.68 -0.96
C GLY A 20 -12.14 -12.13 -1.08
N GLY A 21 -11.44 -13.09 -0.46
CA GLY A 21 -11.71 -14.52 -0.53
C GLY A 21 -10.83 -15.28 -1.54
N PRO A 22 -10.82 -16.62 -1.48
CA PRO A 22 -9.89 -17.47 -2.25
C PRO A 22 -10.01 -17.27 -3.75
N ASP A 23 -11.24 -17.21 -4.30
CA ASP A 23 -11.46 -17.04 -5.75
C ASP A 23 -10.84 -15.74 -6.30
N LYS A 24 -10.89 -14.66 -5.51
CA LYS A 24 -10.31 -13.38 -5.91
C LYS A 24 -8.80 -13.35 -5.77
N VAL A 25 -8.26 -14.05 -4.76
CA VAL A 25 -6.82 -14.27 -4.61
C VAL A 25 -6.28 -15.06 -5.80
N GLU A 26 -6.93 -16.16 -6.17
CA GLU A 26 -6.59 -16.95 -7.35
C GLU A 26 -6.72 -16.15 -8.66
N SER A 27 -7.75 -15.31 -8.77
CA SER A 27 -7.87 -14.36 -9.89
C SER A 27 -6.71 -13.36 -9.98
N GLN A 28 -6.12 -12.95 -8.85
CA GLN A 28 -4.92 -12.11 -8.87
C GLN A 28 -3.67 -12.90 -9.21
N HIS A 29 -3.51 -14.08 -8.65
CA HIS A 29 -2.36 -14.95 -8.94
C HIS A 29 -2.33 -15.38 -10.41
N SER A 30 -3.48 -15.73 -11.00
CA SER A 30 -3.58 -16.04 -12.44
C SER A 30 -3.23 -14.87 -13.35
N LYS A 31 -3.40 -13.62 -12.88
CA LYS A 31 -2.93 -12.41 -13.56
C LYS A 31 -1.47 -12.07 -13.27
N GLY A 32 -0.79 -12.89 -12.49
CA GLY A 32 0.60 -12.68 -12.11
C GLY A 32 0.83 -11.60 -11.07
N LYS A 33 -0.20 -11.29 -10.28
CA LYS A 33 -0.14 -10.27 -9.25
C LYS A 33 -0.10 -10.94 -7.88
N LEU A 34 0.77 -10.43 -7.03
CA LEU A 34 0.72 -10.74 -5.61
C LEU A 34 -0.46 -10.05 -4.95
N THR A 35 -0.95 -10.68 -3.89
CA THR A 35 -1.87 -10.09 -2.92
C THR A 35 -1.16 -9.00 -2.11
N THR A 36 -1.97 -8.18 -1.44
CA THR A 36 -1.53 -7.13 -0.53
C THR A 36 -0.58 -7.67 0.55
N ARG A 37 -0.94 -8.77 1.22
CA ARG A 37 -0.13 -9.33 2.31
C ARG A 37 1.17 -9.96 1.83
N GLU A 38 1.16 -10.61 0.67
CA GLU A 38 2.38 -11.13 0.05
C GLU A 38 3.37 -9.99 -0.27
N ARG A 39 2.88 -8.85 -0.76
CA ARG A 39 3.74 -7.66 -1.01
C ARG A 39 4.33 -7.10 0.27
N ILE A 40 3.54 -7.04 1.34
CA ILE A 40 4.00 -6.58 2.66
C ILE A 40 5.13 -7.48 3.15
N ASN A 41 4.94 -8.80 3.08
CA ASN A 41 5.93 -9.78 3.52
C ASN A 41 7.22 -9.76 2.67
N LEU A 42 7.15 -9.33 1.41
CA LEU A 42 8.35 -9.16 0.58
C LEU A 42 9.07 -7.83 0.82
N LEU A 43 8.35 -6.80 1.28
CA LEU A 43 8.89 -5.46 1.46
C LEU A 43 9.54 -5.29 2.83
N LEU A 44 8.89 -5.79 3.88
CA LEU A 44 9.33 -5.62 5.26
C LEU A 44 10.23 -6.76 5.71
N ASP A 45 11.06 -6.47 6.72
CA ASP A 45 11.84 -7.48 7.41
C ASP A 45 10.90 -8.55 8.02
N PRO A 46 11.30 -9.84 8.01
CA PRO A 46 10.48 -10.92 8.53
C PRO A 46 9.98 -10.67 9.96
N ASP A 47 8.70 -10.99 10.21
CA ASP A 47 8.04 -10.91 11.53
C ASP A 47 8.00 -9.51 12.17
N THR A 48 8.20 -8.44 11.40
CA THR A 48 8.15 -7.06 11.93
C THR A 48 6.82 -6.33 11.68
N PHE A 49 5.99 -6.86 10.78
CA PHE A 49 4.75 -6.18 10.40
C PHE A 49 3.70 -6.22 11.51
N THR A 50 3.27 -5.02 11.94
CA THR A 50 2.15 -4.81 12.84
C THR A 50 1.05 -4.04 12.12
N GLU A 51 -0.09 -4.71 11.91
CA GLU A 51 -1.24 -4.13 11.24
C GLU A 51 -2.07 -3.24 12.17
N ILE A 52 -2.45 -2.07 11.67
CA ILE A 52 -3.30 -1.10 12.35
C ILE A 52 -4.72 -1.19 11.75
N ASP A 53 -5.74 -1.09 12.61
CA ASP A 53 -7.14 -1.02 12.18
C ASP A 53 -7.58 -2.20 11.28
N ARG A 54 -7.07 -3.41 11.56
CA ARG A 54 -7.39 -4.65 10.84
C ARG A 54 -8.90 -4.89 10.70
N PHE A 55 -9.65 -4.65 11.77
CA PHE A 55 -11.08 -4.98 11.85
C PHE A 55 -12.03 -3.85 11.46
N VAL A 56 -11.51 -2.75 10.92
CA VAL A 56 -12.34 -1.67 10.39
C VAL A 56 -13.14 -2.17 9.18
N THR A 57 -14.39 -1.74 9.07
CA THR A 57 -15.27 -1.98 7.92
C THR A 57 -15.86 -0.63 7.48
N HIS A 58 -16.31 -0.53 6.23
CA HIS A 58 -17.07 0.62 5.77
C HIS A 58 -18.33 0.87 6.61
N ARG A 59 -18.80 2.11 6.59
CA ARG A 59 -20.00 2.57 7.33
C ARG A 59 -21.19 2.84 6.41
N GLY A 60 -21.07 2.57 5.11
CA GLY A 60 -22.17 2.70 4.16
C GLY A 60 -23.43 1.97 4.62
N TYR A 61 -24.56 2.55 4.24
CA TYR A 61 -25.89 2.07 4.61
C TYR A 61 -26.49 1.08 3.60
N ASP A 62 -25.84 0.91 2.44
CA ASP A 62 -26.28 -0.03 1.41
C ASP A 62 -26.09 -1.48 1.89
N PRO A 63 -27.18 -2.25 2.10
CA PRO A 63 -27.10 -3.63 2.56
C PRO A 63 -26.56 -4.59 1.49
N ASP A 64 -26.57 -4.20 0.21
CA ASP A 64 -26.09 -5.02 -0.90
C ASP A 64 -24.56 -5.02 -0.99
N ILE A 65 -23.92 -4.05 -0.32
CA ILE A 65 -22.47 -3.96 -0.27
C ILE A 65 -21.94 -4.77 0.92
N LYS A 66 -21.26 -5.86 0.57
CA LYS A 66 -20.65 -6.75 1.55
C LYS A 66 -19.54 -6.03 2.33
N LYS A 67 -19.61 -6.14 3.66
CA LYS A 67 -18.57 -5.67 4.58
C LYS A 67 -17.34 -6.59 4.55
N TYR A 68 -16.19 -5.97 4.31
CA TYR A 68 -14.88 -6.61 4.43
C TYR A 68 -14.06 -5.93 5.53
N TYR A 69 -13.37 -6.73 6.33
CA TYR A 69 -12.39 -6.20 7.27
C TYR A 69 -11.21 -5.56 6.51
N GLY A 70 -10.71 -4.45 7.07
CA GLY A 70 -9.68 -3.62 6.46
C GLY A 70 -10.21 -2.57 5.50
N ASP A 71 -11.47 -2.68 5.03
CA ASP A 71 -12.08 -1.78 4.05
C ASP A 71 -11.28 -1.62 2.74
N GLY A 72 -10.70 -2.72 2.26
CA GLY A 72 -9.90 -2.73 1.03
C GLY A 72 -8.53 -2.09 1.13
N LEU A 73 -8.06 -1.87 2.36
CA LEU A 73 -6.76 -1.28 2.64
C LEU A 73 -6.12 -1.95 3.85
N VAL A 74 -4.87 -2.39 3.70
CA VAL A 74 -4.03 -2.85 4.82
C VAL A 74 -3.06 -1.73 5.17
N THR A 75 -3.08 -1.31 6.43
CA THR A 75 -2.19 -0.28 6.96
C THR A 75 -1.45 -0.79 8.18
N GLY A 76 -0.28 -0.25 8.45
CA GLY A 76 0.51 -0.65 9.61
C GLY A 76 1.93 -0.11 9.56
N PHE A 77 2.79 -0.75 10.35
CA PHE A 77 4.21 -0.43 10.41
C PHE A 77 5.03 -1.72 10.53
N GLY A 78 6.31 -1.63 10.20
CA GLY A 78 7.31 -2.67 10.42
C GLY A 78 8.68 -2.08 10.20
N THR A 79 9.66 -2.91 9.83
CA THR A 79 11.01 -2.41 9.55
C THR A 79 11.49 -2.81 8.16
N ILE A 80 12.40 -2.00 7.61
CA ILE A 80 13.21 -2.33 6.43
C ILE A 80 14.66 -2.11 6.84
N SER A 81 15.47 -3.16 6.83
CA SER A 81 16.86 -3.10 7.32
C SER A 81 16.93 -2.50 8.73
N GLY A 82 16.02 -2.92 9.61
CA GLY A 82 15.93 -2.49 11.01
C GLY A 82 15.37 -1.08 11.23
N ARG A 83 15.06 -0.32 10.16
CA ARG A 83 14.52 1.04 10.26
C ARG A 83 13.00 1.01 10.18
N GLN A 84 12.32 1.66 11.12
CA GLN A 84 10.87 1.69 11.17
C GLN A 84 10.28 2.41 9.95
N VAL A 85 9.31 1.78 9.30
CA VAL A 85 8.55 2.35 8.19
C VAL A 85 7.06 2.12 8.41
N PHE A 86 6.25 3.05 7.94
CA PHE A 86 4.81 2.91 7.86
C PHE A 86 4.40 2.51 6.46
N ILE A 87 3.33 1.73 6.34
CA ILE A 87 2.84 1.27 5.05
C ILE A 87 1.33 1.43 4.89
N CYS A 88 0.92 1.73 3.66
CA CYS A 88 -0.47 1.75 3.21
C CYS A 88 -0.56 0.97 1.91
N VAL A 89 -1.15 -0.23 1.93
CA VAL A 89 -1.20 -1.13 0.78
C VAL A 89 -2.66 -1.44 0.46
N TYR A 90 -3.10 -1.02 -0.72
CA TYR A 90 -4.46 -1.26 -1.18
C TYR A 90 -4.66 -2.73 -1.57
N ASP A 91 -5.85 -3.25 -1.32
CA ASP A 91 -6.24 -4.62 -1.65
C ASP A 91 -7.29 -4.65 -2.76
N PHE A 92 -6.83 -4.93 -3.97
CA PHE A 92 -7.67 -5.03 -5.15
C PHE A 92 -8.73 -6.15 -5.06
N THR A 93 -8.50 -7.17 -4.23
CA THR A 93 -9.46 -8.27 -4.05
C THR A 93 -10.72 -7.80 -3.30
N VAL A 94 -10.59 -6.78 -2.46
CA VAL A 94 -11.69 -6.23 -1.67
C VAL A 94 -12.27 -5.02 -2.40
N LEU A 95 -13.49 -5.15 -2.92
CA LEU A 95 -14.22 -4.07 -3.61
C LEU A 95 -13.38 -3.32 -4.67
N GLY A 96 -12.48 -4.03 -5.37
CA GLY A 96 -11.59 -3.45 -6.38
C GLY A 96 -10.52 -2.50 -5.82
N GLY A 97 -10.22 -2.57 -4.52
CA GLY A 97 -9.34 -1.64 -3.83
C GLY A 97 -9.91 -0.22 -3.78
N SER A 98 -11.21 -0.05 -3.94
CA SER A 98 -11.85 1.26 -3.96
C SER A 98 -11.72 1.97 -2.62
N LEU A 99 -11.38 3.26 -2.67
CA LEU A 99 -11.21 4.11 -1.51
C LEU A 99 -12.55 4.71 -1.10
N GLU A 100 -12.84 4.60 0.19
CA GLU A 100 -14.00 5.21 0.84
C GLU A 100 -13.58 5.89 2.16
N GLU A 101 -14.56 6.32 2.97
CA GLU A 101 -14.36 7.10 4.19
C GLU A 101 -13.42 6.40 5.18
N MET A 102 -13.70 5.13 5.52
CA MET A 102 -12.98 4.43 6.56
C MET A 102 -11.57 4.03 6.14
N ALA A 103 -11.40 3.56 4.90
CA ALA A 103 -10.09 3.40 4.28
C ALA A 103 -9.29 4.71 4.26
N GLY A 104 -9.92 5.84 3.94
CA GLY A 104 -9.30 7.18 4.00
C GLY A 104 -8.79 7.53 5.40
N LYS A 105 -9.63 7.32 6.42
CA LYS A 105 -9.29 7.55 7.84
C LYS A 105 -8.13 6.67 8.31
N LYS A 106 -8.03 5.43 7.82
CA LYS A 106 -6.89 4.54 8.08
C LYS A 106 -5.59 5.10 7.52
N VAL A 107 -5.59 5.57 6.27
CA VAL A 107 -4.40 6.20 5.66
C VAL A 107 -3.98 7.42 6.48
N SER A 108 -4.93 8.31 6.77
CA SER A 108 -4.66 9.55 7.52
C SER A 108 -4.10 9.28 8.91
N LYS A 109 -4.63 8.28 9.63
CA LYS A 109 -4.11 7.84 10.92
C LYS A 109 -2.65 7.36 10.81
N VAL A 110 -2.34 6.55 9.81
CA VAL A 110 -0.96 6.07 9.59
C VAL A 110 -0.01 7.19 9.20
N MET A 111 -0.45 8.17 8.40
CA MET A 111 0.33 9.36 8.10
C MET A 111 0.63 10.20 9.34
N GLU A 112 -0.32 10.32 10.27
CA GLU A 112 -0.09 10.98 11.55
C GLU A 112 0.92 10.23 12.43
N HIS A 113 0.82 8.90 12.48
CA HIS A 113 1.80 8.10 13.21
C HIS A 113 3.20 8.20 12.61
N ALA A 114 3.31 8.17 11.28
CA ALA A 114 4.56 8.40 10.57
C ALA A 114 5.14 9.78 10.86
N LEU A 115 4.31 10.83 10.85
CA LEU A 115 4.70 12.19 11.18
C LEU A 115 5.22 12.30 12.62
N LYS A 116 4.51 11.73 13.59
CA LYS A 116 4.92 11.71 15.01
C LYS A 116 6.22 10.94 15.23
N GLY A 117 6.42 9.86 14.49
CA GLY A 117 7.62 9.03 14.57
C GLY A 117 8.79 9.51 13.70
N GLY A 118 8.60 10.55 12.88
CA GLY A 118 9.61 10.96 11.89
C GLY A 118 9.99 9.85 10.91
N CYS A 119 9.05 8.93 10.63
CA CYS A 119 9.30 7.73 9.85
C CYS A 119 8.86 7.88 8.39
N LEU A 120 9.53 7.15 7.50
CA LEU A 120 9.11 6.99 6.10
C LEU A 120 7.74 6.31 6.02
N ILE A 121 6.91 6.77 5.09
CA ILE A 121 5.67 6.08 4.69
C ILE A 121 5.76 5.57 3.25
N ILE A 122 5.34 4.32 3.04
CA ILE A 122 5.31 3.65 1.73
C ILE A 122 3.87 3.30 1.37
N GLY A 123 3.38 3.88 0.28
CA GLY A 123 2.09 3.55 -0.31
C GLY A 123 2.23 2.57 -1.47
N ILE A 124 1.48 1.47 -1.47
CA ILE A 124 1.32 0.57 -2.62
C ILE A 124 -0.10 0.72 -3.13
N LEU A 125 -0.22 1.36 -4.28
CA LEU A 125 -1.46 1.84 -4.85
C LEU A 125 -1.95 0.86 -5.92
N GLU A 126 -2.89 0.01 -5.51
CA GLU A 126 -3.72 -0.83 -6.39
C GLU A 126 -5.20 -0.59 -6.10
N LEU A 127 -5.67 0.60 -6.46
CA LEU A 127 -7.06 1.01 -6.26
C LEU A 127 -7.80 1.24 -7.58
N GLY A 128 -9.09 0.90 -7.59
CA GLY A 128 -10.03 1.18 -8.68
C GLY A 128 -10.57 2.62 -8.68
N GLY A 129 -10.20 3.45 -7.69
CA GLY A 129 -10.67 4.82 -7.53
C GLY A 129 -11.66 4.97 -6.36
N ALA A 130 -12.53 5.97 -6.45
CA ALA A 130 -13.54 6.25 -5.43
C ALA A 130 -14.67 5.21 -5.44
N ARG A 131 -15.14 4.81 -4.26
CA ARG A 131 -16.31 3.94 -4.11
C ARG A 131 -17.61 4.75 -4.19
N ILE A 132 -18.05 5.01 -5.42
CA ILE A 132 -19.21 5.87 -5.72
C ILE A 132 -20.53 5.27 -5.21
N GLN A 133 -20.59 3.95 -5.06
CA GLN A 133 -21.79 3.22 -4.63
C GLN A 133 -22.18 3.51 -3.17
N GLU A 134 -21.22 3.94 -2.35
CA GLU A 134 -21.40 4.15 -0.90
C GLU A 134 -21.64 5.62 -0.51
N ASP A 135 -22.30 6.37 -1.38
CA ASP A 135 -22.60 7.81 -1.22
C ASP A 135 -21.35 8.72 -1.33
N VAL A 136 -21.52 10.03 -1.15
CA VAL A 136 -20.47 11.05 -1.23
C VAL A 136 -19.46 10.99 -0.07
N SER A 137 -19.61 10.07 0.88
CA SER A 137 -18.75 9.93 2.06
C SER A 137 -17.29 9.60 1.71
N PHE A 138 -17.02 9.05 0.52
CA PHE A 138 -15.63 8.90 0.05
C PHE A 138 -14.89 10.25 -0.05
N LEU A 139 -15.59 11.38 -0.29
CA LEU A 139 -14.96 12.70 -0.38
C LEU A 139 -14.30 13.11 0.94
N ASP A 140 -14.86 12.72 2.09
CA ASP A 140 -14.25 12.96 3.41
C ASP A 140 -12.91 12.22 3.50
N GLY A 141 -12.89 10.94 3.14
CA GLY A 141 -11.67 10.13 3.13
C GLY A 141 -10.60 10.67 2.18
N TYR A 142 -11.00 11.14 0.98
CA TYR A 142 -10.08 11.79 0.05
C TYR A 142 -9.56 13.12 0.59
N GLY A 143 -10.44 13.98 1.13
CA GLY A 143 -10.10 15.27 1.69
C GLY A 143 -9.08 15.17 2.82
N ASP A 144 -9.30 14.20 3.72
CA ASP A 144 -8.36 13.86 4.79
C ASP A 144 -6.98 13.48 4.25
N ILE A 145 -6.91 12.57 3.28
CA ILE A 145 -5.63 12.17 2.66
C ILE A 145 -4.93 13.36 2.00
N PHE A 146 -5.66 14.19 1.25
CA PHE A 146 -5.09 15.38 0.60
C PHE A 146 -4.51 16.36 1.61
N LEU A 147 -5.27 16.67 2.66
CA LEU A 147 -4.81 17.55 3.72
C LEU A 147 -3.57 16.96 4.42
N LYS A 148 -3.61 15.66 4.77
CA LYS A 148 -2.45 14.99 5.36
C LYS A 148 -1.24 14.99 4.44
N ASN A 149 -1.43 14.84 3.13
CA ASN A 149 -0.35 14.91 2.16
C ASN A 149 0.28 16.31 2.11
N ALA A 150 -0.54 17.36 2.17
CA ALA A 150 -0.07 18.74 2.23
C ALA A 150 0.76 19.02 3.50
N ILE A 151 0.23 18.70 4.68
CA ILE A 151 0.94 19.01 5.95
C ILE A 151 2.21 18.19 6.14
N THR A 152 2.28 16.98 5.60
CA THR A 152 3.45 16.09 5.73
C THR A 152 4.47 16.30 4.61
N SER A 153 4.17 17.15 3.62
CA SER A 153 5.06 17.41 2.49
C SER A 153 6.32 18.12 2.96
N GLY A 154 7.49 17.59 2.61
CA GLY A 154 8.79 18.12 3.05
C GLY A 154 9.15 17.82 4.51
N VAL A 155 8.29 17.13 5.27
CA VAL A 155 8.56 16.77 6.68
C VAL A 155 8.93 15.29 6.84
N ILE A 156 8.10 14.40 6.29
CA ILE A 156 8.40 12.96 6.22
C ILE A 156 8.57 12.55 4.78
N ALA A 157 9.49 11.62 4.54
CA ALA A 157 9.63 10.99 3.24
C ALA A 157 8.39 10.14 2.94
N LYS A 158 7.90 10.23 1.69
CA LYS A 158 6.75 9.46 1.22
C LYS A 158 7.08 8.83 -0.13
N ILE A 159 7.01 7.50 -0.22
CA ILE A 159 7.23 6.76 -1.46
C ILE A 159 5.92 6.09 -1.86
N ASN A 160 5.45 6.31 -3.09
CA ASN A 160 4.25 5.63 -3.61
C ASN A 160 4.60 4.78 -4.82
N ALA A 161 4.06 3.57 -4.85
CA ALA A 161 4.24 2.58 -5.88
C ALA A 161 2.89 2.23 -6.52
N GLY A 162 2.67 2.61 -7.78
CA GLY A 162 1.45 2.31 -8.52
C GLY A 162 1.56 1.02 -9.32
N PHE A 163 0.60 0.11 -9.13
CA PHE A 163 0.49 -1.12 -9.91
C PHE A 163 -0.89 -1.21 -10.57
N GLY A 164 -0.94 -1.59 -11.84
CA GLY A 164 -2.19 -1.78 -12.57
C GLY A 164 -2.26 -1.04 -13.90
N PRO A 165 -3.44 -1.04 -14.56
CA PRO A 165 -3.64 -0.37 -15.83
C PRO A 165 -3.34 1.13 -15.71
N SER A 166 -2.82 1.72 -16.79
CA SER A 166 -2.38 3.13 -16.86
C SER A 166 -3.44 4.13 -16.40
N GLU A 167 -4.72 3.85 -16.63
CA GLU A 167 -5.85 4.70 -16.25
C GLU A 167 -6.02 4.83 -14.74
N ASN A 168 -5.78 3.74 -13.98
CA ASN A 168 -5.86 3.78 -12.53
C ASN A 168 -4.68 4.56 -11.95
N ASN A 169 -3.48 4.37 -12.50
CA ASN A 169 -2.28 5.10 -12.06
C ASN A 169 -2.37 6.61 -12.32
N LEU A 170 -2.97 7.03 -13.44
CA LEU A 170 -3.21 8.45 -13.77
C LEU A 170 -4.23 9.11 -12.83
N ARG A 171 -5.31 8.40 -12.45
CA ARG A 171 -6.27 8.90 -11.45
C ARG A 171 -5.64 9.01 -10.05
N ASN A 172 -4.75 8.10 -9.72
CA ASN A 172 -4.01 8.09 -8.44
C ASN A 172 -2.93 9.17 -8.37
N PHE A 173 -2.49 9.68 -9.51
CA PHE A 173 -1.49 10.74 -9.63
C PHE A 173 -1.92 12.02 -8.90
N GLY A 174 -3.23 12.30 -8.84
CA GLY A 174 -3.80 13.41 -8.07
C GLY A 174 -3.59 13.28 -6.56
N LEU A 175 -3.98 12.15 -5.95
CA LEU A 175 -3.86 11.93 -4.50
C LEU A 175 -2.43 12.09 -4.00
N TYR A 176 -1.46 11.59 -4.77
CA TYR A 176 -0.09 11.40 -4.28
C TYR A 176 0.93 12.27 -5.02
N ARG A 177 0.51 13.33 -5.73
CA ARG A 177 1.42 14.31 -6.35
C ARG A 177 2.36 14.99 -5.35
N LEU A 178 1.96 15.04 -4.08
CA LEU A 178 2.74 15.59 -2.97
C LEU A 178 3.65 14.55 -2.28
N SER A 179 3.88 13.41 -2.93
CA SER A 179 4.84 12.41 -2.46
C SER A 179 6.26 12.76 -2.86
N SER A 180 7.23 12.32 -2.06
CA SER A 180 8.65 12.55 -2.30
C SER A 180 9.15 11.75 -3.50
N LEU A 181 8.54 10.58 -3.77
CA LEU A 181 8.84 9.75 -4.92
C LEU A 181 7.60 8.95 -5.35
N LEU A 182 7.30 8.98 -6.65
CA LEU A 182 6.28 8.15 -7.28
C LEU A 182 6.95 7.18 -8.26
N ILE A 183 6.78 5.89 -8.01
CA ILE A 183 7.23 4.81 -8.89
C ILE A 183 5.99 4.22 -9.55
N ALA A 184 5.82 4.46 -10.85
CA ALA A 184 4.73 3.88 -11.62
C ALA A 184 5.25 2.73 -12.48
N TYR A 185 4.66 1.54 -12.34
CA TYR A 185 4.99 0.42 -13.22
C TYR A 185 3.96 0.29 -14.34
N TRP A 186 4.42 0.28 -15.59
CA TRP A 186 3.60 0.16 -16.79
C TRP A 186 3.97 -1.13 -17.56
N ASN A 187 3.02 -2.08 -17.62
CA ASN A 187 2.83 -3.14 -18.64
C ASN A 187 3.51 -4.56 -18.57
N SER A 188 2.63 -5.56 -18.80
CA SER A 188 2.63 -6.74 -19.72
C SER A 188 3.84 -7.67 -19.99
N LYS A 189 4.60 -8.12 -18.98
CA LYS A 189 5.62 -9.21 -19.14
C LYS A 189 5.64 -10.15 -17.90
N PRO A 190 6.21 -11.37 -17.99
CA PRO A 190 6.06 -12.44 -16.98
C PRO A 190 6.75 -12.17 -15.62
N ILE A 191 6.35 -12.95 -14.62
CA ILE A 191 6.17 -12.60 -13.20
C ILE A 191 7.42 -12.71 -12.31
N ASP A 192 8.21 -13.78 -12.42
CA ASP A 192 9.25 -14.08 -11.43
C ASP A 192 10.42 -13.09 -11.40
N THR A 193 10.76 -12.52 -12.56
CA THR A 193 11.83 -11.52 -12.65
C THR A 193 11.34 -10.12 -12.24
N LYS A 194 10.05 -9.83 -12.25
CA LYS A 194 9.57 -8.45 -12.12
C LYS A 194 9.35 -7.99 -10.70
N ILE A 195 8.78 -8.85 -9.87
CA ILE A 195 8.46 -8.50 -8.49
C ILE A 195 9.74 -8.44 -7.67
N ARG A 196 10.68 -9.37 -7.87
CA ARG A 196 12.00 -9.31 -7.24
C ARG A 196 12.73 -8.03 -7.65
N TYR A 197 12.77 -7.68 -8.93
CA TYR A 197 13.41 -6.44 -9.38
C TYR A 197 12.69 -5.19 -8.85
N PHE A 198 11.36 -5.18 -8.78
CA PHE A 198 10.60 -4.05 -8.26
C PHE A 198 10.80 -3.89 -6.74
N CYS A 199 10.65 -4.96 -5.97
CA CYS A 199 10.95 -4.94 -4.54
C CYS A 199 12.40 -4.52 -4.34
N SER A 200 13.36 -5.02 -5.13
CA SER A 200 14.75 -4.55 -5.09
C SER A 200 14.88 -3.07 -5.43
N ILE A 201 14.21 -2.55 -6.46
CA ILE A 201 14.26 -1.11 -6.80
C ILE A 201 13.62 -0.29 -5.69
N LEU A 202 12.43 -0.67 -5.20
CA LEU A 202 11.75 0.01 -4.12
C LEU A 202 12.61 -0.02 -2.85
N ILE A 203 13.20 -1.17 -2.50
CA ILE A 203 14.13 -1.32 -1.38
C ILE A 203 15.37 -0.44 -1.60
N ILE A 204 15.97 -0.42 -2.79
CA ILE A 204 17.13 0.45 -3.10
C ILE A 204 16.74 1.92 -2.95
N GLN A 205 15.58 2.35 -3.46
CA GLN A 205 15.11 3.74 -3.33
C GLN A 205 14.79 4.09 -1.89
N VAL A 206 14.17 3.16 -1.14
CA VAL A 206 13.95 3.29 0.30
C VAL A 206 15.29 3.43 1.03
N LEU A 207 16.26 2.56 0.75
CA LEU A 207 17.58 2.60 1.35
C LEU A 207 18.33 3.90 1.03
N ARG A 208 18.25 4.40 -0.20
CA ARG A 208 18.83 5.70 -0.60
C ARG A 208 18.20 6.88 0.14
N VAL A 209 16.88 6.88 0.27
CA VAL A 209 16.15 7.88 1.05
C VAL A 209 16.53 7.79 2.53
N LEU A 210 16.69 6.57 3.05
CA LEU A 210 17.11 6.32 4.43
C LEU A 210 18.60 6.66 4.67
N SER A 211 19.47 6.55 3.66
CA SER A 211 20.91 6.79 3.78
C SER A 211 21.34 8.27 3.62
N TYR A 212 20.39 9.21 3.59
CA TYR A 212 20.65 10.66 3.49
C TYR A 212 21.43 11.12 2.24
N GLU A 213 21.46 10.35 1.14
CA GLU A 213 21.86 10.89 -0.16
C GLU A 213 20.71 11.71 -0.76
N ALA A 214 20.41 12.81 -0.08
CA ALA A 214 19.42 13.80 -0.48
C ALA A 214 19.98 14.62 -1.64
N SER A 215 19.89 14.09 -2.86
CA SER A 215 19.97 14.88 -4.07
C SER A 215 18.98 14.34 -5.09
N ILE A 216 17.80 14.98 -5.11
CA ILE A 216 16.85 15.02 -6.24
C ILE A 216 16.54 13.64 -6.85
N CYS A 217 15.60 12.91 -6.26
CA CYS A 217 15.02 11.75 -6.95
C CYS A 217 13.99 12.22 -7.99
N ILE A 218 14.48 12.36 -9.22
CA ILE A 218 13.73 12.51 -10.46
C ILE A 218 12.63 11.44 -10.55
N SER A 219 11.45 11.86 -10.99
CA SER A 219 10.38 10.98 -11.46
C SER A 219 10.89 10.06 -12.57
N LEU A 220 11.31 8.84 -12.22
CA LEU A 220 11.72 7.82 -13.19
C LEU A 220 10.46 7.15 -13.77
N LEU A 221 9.94 7.75 -14.84
CA LEU A 221 9.03 7.09 -15.78
C LEU A 221 9.89 6.11 -16.60
N PHE A 222 9.83 4.81 -16.27
CA PHE A 222 10.50 3.79 -17.07
C PHE A 222 9.76 3.58 -18.39
N THR A 223 10.27 4.21 -19.45
CA THR A 223 9.91 3.91 -20.84
C THR A 223 11.14 3.53 -21.66
N HIS A 224 11.96 2.52 -21.27
CA HIS A 224 12.91 1.82 -22.18
C HIS A 224 13.60 0.59 -21.53
N PRO A 225 14.13 -0.38 -22.32
CA PRO A 225 14.51 -1.70 -21.85
C PRO A 225 15.93 -1.76 -21.22
N MET A 226 15.96 -2.13 -19.94
CA MET A 226 16.98 -2.84 -19.13
C MET A 226 18.45 -2.84 -19.57
N ILE A 227 19.32 -2.28 -18.72
CA ILE A 227 20.73 -2.72 -18.54
C ILE A 227 20.81 -3.51 -17.21
N ASN A 228 21.52 -4.64 -17.25
CA ASN A 228 21.77 -5.57 -16.14
C ASN A 228 22.59 -4.91 -15.00
N GLN A 229 22.02 -4.76 -13.81
CA GLN A 229 22.73 -4.33 -12.58
C GLN A 229 22.57 -5.34 -11.43
N ARG A 230 22.86 -6.63 -11.70
CA ARG A 230 22.90 -7.66 -10.63
C ARG A 230 24.15 -7.54 -9.73
N ASN A 231 25.13 -6.71 -10.10
CA ASN A 231 26.39 -6.57 -9.37
C ASN A 231 26.40 -5.42 -8.34
N GLU A 232 25.48 -4.45 -8.41
CA GLU A 232 25.51 -3.27 -7.51
C GLU A 232 24.88 -3.53 -6.13
N ILE A 233 24.12 -4.61 -5.95
CA ILE A 233 23.47 -4.92 -4.65
C ILE A 233 24.49 -5.40 -3.60
N ASN A 234 25.59 -6.01 -4.02
CA ASN A 234 26.62 -6.53 -3.10
C ASN A 234 27.71 -5.50 -2.77
N GLU A 235 27.76 -4.36 -3.45
CA GLU A 235 28.74 -3.29 -3.15
C GLU A 235 28.19 -2.24 -2.16
N PHE A 236 26.91 -2.32 -1.78
CA PHE A 236 26.24 -1.36 -0.89
C PHE A 236 25.74 -1.95 0.44
N ILE A 237 26.04 -3.22 0.74
CA ILE A 237 25.93 -3.84 2.07
C ILE A 237 27.32 -3.88 2.69
#